data_AF-A0A1F3CPK0-F1
#
_entry.id   AF-A0A1F3CPK0-F1
#
_cell.length_a   1.000
_cell.length_b   1.000
_cell.length_c   1.000
_cell.angle_alpha   90.00
_cell.angle_beta   90.00
_cell.angle_gamma   90.00
#
_symmetry.space_group_name_H-M   'P 1'
#
loop_
_entity.id
_entity.type
_entity.pdbx_description
1 polymer ?
#
loop_
_entity_poly.entity_id
_entity_poly.type
_entity_poly.pdbx_seq_one_letter_code
_entity_poly.pdbx_strand_id
1 'polypeptide(L)'
;MPRPIGFAIVVLGLGFAGSGIYSAWRGYDYTMNNPAFCRSCHTMEDAWTRWQTSEHRKVNCHNCHEASIIESTRQVITFVVRQPRRVGRHAVVPTEVCARCHESGDVRWRQVEATAGHKVHAEQRHITCVVCHAPSIHRFKPPTEVCGTCHVAQTRGERVVRIRAMADQHCITCHEFLRTDSPLRPDRRACLECHRLIPGQAALFPANAPMRFPCSQCHKPHERSQPVVACRACHEKPRADIHPEPVLQSTACTVCHVAHRW
;
A
#
# COMPACT_ATOMS: atom_id res chain seq x y z
N MET A 1 39.36 38.37 48.15
CA MET A 1 38.19 38.71 47.31
C MET A 1 38.59 38.51 45.85
N PRO A 2 37.91 37.64 45.06
CA PRO A 2 38.25 37.49 43.65
C PRO A 2 38.07 38.83 42.94
N ARG A 3 39.04 39.21 42.09
CA ARG A 3 39.04 40.51 41.41
C ARG A 3 37.82 40.58 40.47
N PRO A 4 37.00 41.65 40.51
CA PRO A 4 35.74 41.74 39.75
C PRO A 4 35.92 41.57 38.24
N ILE A 5 37.11 41.90 37.72
CA ILE A 5 37.49 41.75 36.32
C ILE A 5 37.57 40.26 35.90
N GLY A 6 38.08 39.38 36.77
CA GLY A 6 38.18 37.95 36.46
C GLY A 6 36.81 37.29 36.35
N PHE A 7 35.86 37.68 37.20
CA PHE A 7 34.47 37.21 37.13
C PHE A 7 33.78 37.72 35.86
N ALA A 8 33.97 39.00 35.50
CA ALA A 8 33.38 39.57 34.29
C ALA A 8 33.90 38.89 33.00
N ILE A 9 35.20 38.56 32.92
CA ILE A 9 35.79 37.84 31.77
C ILE A 9 35.22 36.44 31.65
N VAL A 10 35.06 35.72 32.77
CA VAL A 10 34.48 34.38 32.79
C VAL A 10 33.01 34.42 32.35
N VAL A 11 32.22 35.37 32.85
CA VAL A 11 30.81 35.54 32.46
C VAL A 11 30.67 35.89 30.97
N LEU A 12 31.50 36.80 30.44
CA LEU A 12 31.51 37.14 29.02
C LEU A 12 31.95 35.96 28.14
N GLY A 13 32.97 35.22 28.57
CA GLY A 13 33.45 34.01 27.88
C GLY A 13 32.38 32.92 27.83
N LEU A 14 31.67 32.69 28.93
CA LEU A 14 30.53 31.76 28.99
C LEU A 14 29.35 32.24 28.14
N GLY A 15 29.07 33.55 28.13
CA GLY A 15 28.04 34.13 27.28
C GLY A 15 28.34 33.95 25.79
N PHE A 16 29.58 34.17 25.37
CA PHE A 16 30.01 33.97 23.98
C PHE A 16 29.99 32.49 23.59
N ALA A 17 30.50 31.60 24.44
CA ALA A 17 30.43 30.16 24.22
C ALA A 17 28.99 29.67 24.13
N GLY A 18 28.11 30.14 25.03
CA GLY A 18 26.68 29.83 25.00
C GLY A 18 25.99 30.30 23.72
N SER A 19 26.29 31.52 23.27
CA SER A 19 25.77 32.06 22.00
C SER A 19 26.25 31.27 20.78
N GLY A 20 27.53 30.89 20.76
CA GLY A 20 28.10 30.05 19.70
C GLY A 20 27.45 28.67 19.63
N ILE A 21 27.30 28.00 20.77
CA ILE A 21 26.63 26.68 20.86
C ILE A 21 25.18 26.79 20.41
N TYR A 22 24.46 27.82 20.87
CA TYR A 22 23.06 28.04 20.48
C TYR A 22 22.91 28.25 18.97
N SER A 23 23.79 29.07 18.38
CA SER A 23 23.78 29.35 16.94
C SER A 23 24.08 28.11 16.10
N ALA A 24 25.07 27.31 16.52
CA ALA A 24 25.39 26.04 15.88
C ALA A 24 24.22 25.04 15.95
N TRP A 25 23.59 24.92 17.12
CA TRP A 25 22.41 24.08 17.31
C TRP A 25 21.23 24.52 16.43
N ARG A 26 20.92 25.81 16.36
CA ARG A 26 19.86 26.36 15.49
C ARG A 26 20.13 26.08 14.02
N GLY A 27 21.37 26.23 13.57
CA GLY A 27 21.78 25.91 12.21
C GLY A 27 21.57 24.44 11.88
N TYR A 28 22.08 23.55 12.74
CA TYR A 28 21.91 22.10 12.61
C TYR A 28 20.43 21.71 12.57
N ASP A 29 19.63 22.20 13.53
CA ASP A 29 18.21 21.91 13.64
C ASP A 29 17.42 22.38 12.40
N TYR A 30 17.71 23.59 11.91
CA TYR A 30 17.09 24.09 10.69
C TYR A 30 17.43 23.22 9.48
N THR A 31 18.70 22.83 9.31
CA THR A 31 19.11 22.03 8.15
C THR A 31 18.69 20.57 8.23
N MET A 32 18.60 19.98 9.42
CA MET A 32 18.44 18.53 9.61
C MET A 32 17.04 18.13 10.09
N ASN A 33 16.34 18.98 10.84
CA ASN A 33 15.07 18.63 11.47
C ASN A 33 13.91 19.54 11.07
N ASN A 34 14.14 20.54 10.21
CA ASN A 34 13.10 21.46 9.75
C ASN A 34 12.90 21.34 8.22
N PRO A 35 11.73 20.93 7.75
CA PRO A 35 11.50 20.73 6.32
C PRO A 35 11.46 22.06 5.53
N ALA A 36 11.39 23.20 6.22
CA ALA A 36 11.53 24.53 5.60
C ALA A 36 12.91 24.72 4.92
N PHE A 37 13.95 24.04 5.40
CA PHE A 37 15.25 24.06 4.72
C PHE A 37 15.15 23.43 3.32
N CYS A 38 14.55 22.25 3.22
CA CYS A 38 14.36 21.58 1.92
C CYS A 38 13.53 22.45 0.97
N ARG A 39 12.44 23.06 1.45
CA ARG A 39 11.59 23.96 0.66
C ARG A 39 12.32 25.22 0.19
N SER A 40 13.37 25.67 0.89
CA SER A 40 14.12 26.88 0.50
C SER A 40 14.79 26.76 -0.87
N CYS A 41 15.00 25.54 -1.37
CA CYS A 41 15.50 25.28 -2.71
C CYS A 41 14.37 25.31 -3.75
N HIS A 42 14.60 26.02 -4.87
CA HIS A 42 13.63 26.20 -5.97
C HIS A 42 13.13 24.90 -6.62
N THR A 43 13.83 23.78 -6.43
CA THR A 43 13.50 22.48 -7.05
C THR A 43 12.58 21.63 -6.19
N MET A 44 12.28 22.07 -4.96
CA MET A 44 11.57 21.26 -3.98
C MET A 44 10.07 21.56 -3.88
N GLU A 45 9.56 22.56 -4.59
CA GLU A 45 8.16 22.99 -4.49
C GLU A 45 7.18 21.84 -4.76
N ASP A 46 7.33 21.10 -5.86
CA ASP A 46 6.45 19.98 -6.21
C ASP A 46 6.45 18.87 -5.15
N ALA A 47 7.63 18.56 -4.59
CA ALA A 47 7.77 17.55 -3.55
C ALA A 47 7.14 18.04 -2.24
N TRP A 48 7.32 19.32 -1.91
CA TRP A 48 6.74 19.98 -0.74
C TRP A 48 5.21 20.00 -0.80
N THR A 49 4.61 20.49 -1.89
CA THR A 49 3.15 20.55 -2.05
C THR A 49 2.52 19.18 -1.84
N ARG A 50 3.14 18.17 -2.44
CA ARG A 50 2.72 16.78 -2.31
C ARG A 50 2.81 16.25 -0.88
N TRP A 51 3.96 16.42 -0.23
CA TRP A 51 4.15 16.04 1.18
C TRP A 51 3.14 16.74 2.09
N GLN A 52 2.89 18.03 1.88
CA GLN A 52 1.99 18.84 2.70
C GLN A 52 0.53 18.34 2.66
N THR A 53 0.14 17.68 1.56
CA THR A 53 -1.19 17.09 1.37
C THR A 53 -1.26 15.59 1.69
N SER A 54 -0.14 14.95 2.05
CA SER A 54 -0.11 13.51 2.34
C SER A 54 -0.35 13.20 3.81
N GLU A 55 -0.61 11.92 4.09
CA GLU A 55 -0.71 11.41 5.46
C GLU A 55 0.62 11.56 6.25
N HIS A 56 1.74 11.71 5.55
CA HIS A 56 3.07 11.89 6.14
C HIS A 56 3.49 13.36 6.34
N ARG A 57 2.58 14.34 6.17
CA ARG A 57 2.88 15.78 6.37
C ARG A 57 3.36 16.19 7.77
N LYS A 58 3.37 15.25 8.73
CA LYS A 58 3.91 15.44 10.09
C LYS A 58 5.24 14.73 10.30
N VAL A 59 5.71 13.98 9.31
CA VAL A 59 6.98 13.25 9.32
C VAL A 59 8.01 14.12 8.59
N ASN A 60 9.14 14.39 9.24
CA ASN A 60 10.20 15.20 8.62
C ASN A 60 10.78 14.51 7.37
N CYS A 61 11.19 15.29 6.37
CA CYS A 61 11.78 14.80 5.13
C CYS A 61 12.93 13.80 5.37
N HIS A 62 13.83 14.08 6.33
CA HIS A 62 14.98 13.23 6.64
C HIS A 62 14.62 11.94 7.38
N ASN A 63 13.43 11.84 7.96
CA ASN A 63 12.97 10.56 8.51
C ASN A 63 12.76 9.52 7.38
N CYS A 64 12.63 9.99 6.13
CA CYS A 64 12.58 9.18 4.92
C CYS A 64 13.88 9.24 4.10
N HIS A 65 14.42 10.44 3.94
CA HIS A 65 15.63 10.73 3.16
C HIS A 65 16.86 10.79 4.07
N GLU A 66 17.32 9.63 4.50
CA GLU A 66 18.53 9.53 5.32
C GLU A 66 19.77 9.59 4.43
N ALA A 67 20.51 10.69 4.53
CA ALA A 67 21.81 10.86 3.89
C ALA A 67 22.85 11.20 4.97
N SER A 68 24.08 10.73 4.78
CA SER A 68 25.17 11.12 5.67
C SER A 68 25.41 12.63 5.59
N ILE A 69 26.00 13.23 6.63
CA ILE A 69 26.37 14.67 6.61
C ILE A 69 27.24 15.01 5.40
N ILE A 70 28.11 14.09 4.98
CA ILE A 70 29.00 14.30 3.83
C ILE A 70 28.19 14.34 2.52
N GLU A 71 27.25 13.41 2.34
CA GLU A 71 26.37 13.37 1.15
C GLU A 71 25.44 14.59 1.12
N SER A 72 24.82 14.93 2.24
CA SER A 72 23.98 16.13 2.37
C SER A 72 24.76 17.40 2.06
N THR A 73 25.99 17.53 2.58
CA THR A 73 26.87 18.68 2.29
C THR A 73 27.21 18.75 0.80
N ARG A 74 27.58 17.61 0.20
CA ARG A 74 27.86 17.54 -1.24
C ARG A 74 26.65 17.91 -2.08
N GLN A 75 25.45 17.50 -1.66
CA GLN A 75 24.21 17.88 -2.32
C GLN A 75 23.99 19.39 -2.21
N VAL A 76 24.07 19.99 -1.01
CA VAL A 76 23.93 21.44 -0.82
C VAL A 76 24.91 22.22 -1.69
N ILE A 77 26.20 21.84 -1.70
CA ILE A 77 27.22 22.46 -2.57
C ILE A 77 26.82 22.36 -4.04
N THR A 78 26.34 21.19 -4.48
CA THR A 78 25.90 20.99 -5.86
C THR A 78 24.72 21.89 -6.20
N PHE A 79 23.75 22.03 -5.30
CA PHE A 79 22.58 22.89 -5.53
C PHE A 79 22.92 24.37 -5.55
N VAL A 80 23.84 24.82 -4.69
CA VAL A 80 24.29 26.22 -4.63
C VAL A 80 25.16 26.58 -5.84
N VAL A 81 26.10 25.71 -6.21
CA VAL A 81 27.09 26.00 -7.27
C VAL A 81 26.54 25.72 -8.67
N ARG A 82 25.85 24.58 -8.86
CA ARG A 82 25.38 24.14 -10.20
C ARG A 82 23.94 24.53 -10.50
N GLN A 83 23.17 24.91 -9.47
CA GLN A 83 21.77 25.35 -9.60
C GLN A 83 20.93 24.49 -10.56
N PRO A 84 20.86 23.16 -10.34
CA PRO A 84 20.11 22.29 -11.23
C PRO A 84 18.63 22.69 -11.19
N ARG A 85 17.96 22.60 -12.35
CA ARG A 85 16.51 22.88 -12.47
C ARG A 85 15.62 21.73 -12.04
N ARG A 86 16.18 20.53 -11.84
CA ARG A 86 15.46 19.33 -11.43
C ARG A 86 16.27 18.55 -10.42
N VAL A 87 15.56 17.93 -9.50
CA VAL A 87 16.16 17.01 -8.54
C VAL A 87 16.43 15.68 -9.24
N GLY A 88 17.70 15.33 -9.43
CA GLY A 88 18.10 14.01 -9.91
C GLY A 88 17.91 12.92 -8.84
N ARG A 89 18.30 11.68 -9.15
CA ARG A 89 18.37 10.61 -8.15
C ARG A 89 19.45 10.97 -7.13
N HIS A 90 19.05 11.34 -5.93
CA HIS A 90 19.96 11.86 -4.89
C HIS A 90 19.81 11.15 -3.55
N ALA A 91 18.71 10.42 -3.34
CA ALA A 91 18.51 9.57 -2.18
C ALA A 91 17.78 8.29 -2.61
N VAL A 92 18.28 7.16 -2.15
CA VAL A 92 17.53 5.89 -2.17
C VAL A 92 16.81 5.82 -0.83
N VAL A 93 15.49 5.66 -0.85
CA VAL A 93 14.71 5.42 0.37
C VAL A 93 14.51 3.91 0.48
N PRO A 94 15.25 3.23 1.36
CA PRO A 94 15.18 1.77 1.47
C PRO A 94 13.93 1.38 2.30
N THR A 95 13.50 0.11 2.20
CA THR A 95 12.25 -0.38 2.81
C THR A 95 12.24 -0.22 4.33
N GLU A 96 13.40 -0.37 4.96
CA GLU A 96 13.60 -0.35 6.41
C GLU A 96 13.12 0.98 7.01
N VAL A 97 13.24 2.07 6.26
CA VAL A 97 12.76 3.38 6.69
C VAL A 97 11.25 3.38 6.91
N CYS A 98 10.49 2.69 6.05
CA CYS A 98 9.06 2.50 6.22
C CYS A 98 8.77 1.50 7.34
N ALA A 99 9.52 0.40 7.41
CA ALA A 99 9.34 -0.68 8.39
C ALA A 99 9.50 -0.20 9.84
N ARG A 100 10.39 0.76 10.11
CA ARG A 100 10.55 1.38 11.45
C ARG A 100 9.27 1.97 12.05
N CYS A 101 8.29 2.29 11.22
CA CYS A 101 6.97 2.73 11.68
C CYS A 101 5.88 1.71 11.36
N HIS A 102 5.87 1.15 10.15
CA HIS A 102 4.77 0.31 9.65
C HIS A 102 4.92 -1.19 9.94
N GLU A 103 6.07 -1.62 10.47
CA GLU A 103 6.37 -3.00 10.86
C GLU A 103 7.13 -3.04 12.20
N SER A 104 6.97 -2.00 13.03
CA SER A 104 7.68 -1.88 14.31
C SER A 104 6.90 -2.43 15.50
N GLY A 105 5.61 -2.76 15.31
CA GLY A 105 4.71 -3.14 16.39
C GLY A 105 4.25 -1.97 17.26
N ASP A 106 4.71 -0.74 17.01
CA ASP A 106 4.28 0.45 17.75
C ASP A 106 2.86 0.84 17.32
N VAL A 107 1.92 0.76 18.27
CA VAL A 107 0.49 1.04 18.08
C VAL A 107 0.18 2.47 17.64
N ARG A 108 1.13 3.41 17.79
CA ARG A 108 0.98 4.78 17.29
C ARG A 108 1.00 4.86 15.78
N TRP A 109 1.56 3.84 15.12
CA TRP A 109 1.65 3.75 13.67
C TRP A 109 0.78 2.64 13.13
N ARG A 110 0.32 2.80 11.88
CA ARG A 110 -0.46 1.76 11.21
C ARG A 110 0.46 0.61 10.83
N GLN A 111 0.32 -0.52 11.50
CA GLN A 111 1.06 -1.74 11.19
C GLN A 111 0.49 -2.41 9.94
N VAL A 112 1.37 -2.83 9.01
CA VAL A 112 0.96 -3.37 7.70
C VAL A 112 1.43 -4.80 7.45
N GLU A 113 2.39 -5.31 8.22
CA GLU A 113 2.98 -6.66 8.04
C GLU A 113 1.90 -7.76 7.96
N ALA A 114 0.86 -7.64 8.79
CA ALA A 114 -0.15 -8.67 8.93
C ALA A 114 -1.23 -8.61 7.83
N THR A 115 -1.19 -7.60 6.96
CA THR A 115 -2.23 -7.38 5.95
C THR A 115 -2.03 -8.27 4.73
N ALA A 116 -3.14 -8.75 4.15
CA ALA A 116 -3.16 -9.73 3.07
C ALA A 116 -2.29 -9.35 1.86
N GLY A 117 -2.35 -8.07 1.48
CA GLY A 117 -1.60 -7.56 0.34
C GLY A 117 -0.10 -7.45 0.59
N HIS A 118 0.30 -6.98 1.78
CA HIS A 118 1.71 -6.85 2.15
C HIS A 118 2.38 -8.22 2.38
N LYS A 119 1.68 -9.19 2.98
CA LYS A 119 2.16 -10.59 3.06
C LYS A 119 2.52 -11.16 1.69
N VAL A 120 1.71 -10.91 0.67
CA VAL A 120 1.99 -11.41 -0.67
C VAL A 120 3.06 -10.57 -1.38
N HIS A 121 2.97 -9.25 -1.36
CA HIS A 121 3.82 -8.40 -2.20
C HIS A 121 5.15 -8.02 -1.53
N ALA A 122 5.11 -7.61 -0.27
CA ALA A 122 6.31 -7.17 0.45
C ALA A 122 7.06 -8.36 1.04
N GLU A 123 6.37 -9.28 1.73
CA GLU A 123 7.01 -10.41 2.41
C GLU A 123 7.36 -11.54 1.44
N GLN A 124 6.38 -12.14 0.75
CA GLN A 124 6.61 -13.31 -0.12
C GLN A 124 7.32 -13.00 -1.44
N ARG A 125 7.12 -11.79 -1.97
CA ARG A 125 7.68 -11.36 -3.27
C ARG A 125 8.82 -10.36 -3.15
N HIS A 126 9.15 -9.92 -1.93
CA HIS A 126 10.24 -8.98 -1.66
C HIS A 126 10.16 -7.68 -2.47
N ILE A 127 8.95 -7.19 -2.75
CA ILE A 127 8.73 -5.94 -3.48
C ILE A 127 8.93 -4.77 -2.50
N THR A 128 9.85 -3.87 -2.82
CA THR A 128 10.15 -2.67 -2.03
C THR A 128 8.93 -1.75 -1.92
N CYS A 129 8.66 -1.17 -0.74
CA CYS A 129 7.48 -0.33 -0.50
C CYS A 129 7.32 0.79 -1.52
N VAL A 130 8.42 1.45 -1.90
CA VAL A 130 8.42 2.56 -2.86
C VAL A 130 8.03 2.16 -4.28
N VAL A 131 8.08 0.88 -4.65
CA VAL A 131 7.56 0.43 -5.97
C VAL A 131 6.08 0.71 -6.08
N CYS A 132 5.33 0.42 -5.02
CA CYS A 132 3.89 0.64 -4.99
C CYS A 132 3.52 2.02 -4.46
N HIS A 133 4.22 2.47 -3.42
CA HIS A 133 3.87 3.67 -2.69
C HIS A 133 4.54 4.93 -3.23
N ALA A 134 5.65 4.94 -3.99
CA ALA A 134 6.30 6.20 -4.40
C ALA A 134 5.37 7.23 -5.10
N PRO A 135 4.43 6.82 -5.99
CA PRO A 135 3.47 7.76 -6.56
C PRO A 135 2.49 8.34 -5.53
N SER A 136 2.36 7.67 -4.37
CA SER A 136 1.38 7.90 -3.32
C SER A 136 1.94 8.20 -1.92
N ILE A 137 3.25 8.13 -1.66
CA ILE A 137 3.86 8.57 -0.37
C ILE A 137 3.53 10.05 -0.11
N HIS A 138 3.23 10.72 -1.21
CA HIS A 138 2.96 12.12 -1.43
C HIS A 138 1.51 12.34 -1.93
N ARG A 139 0.64 11.30 -1.92
CA ARG A 139 -0.81 11.32 -2.29
C ARG A 139 -1.63 10.37 -1.39
N PHE A 140 -2.93 10.21 -1.65
CA PHE A 140 -3.84 9.46 -0.76
C PHE A 140 -4.13 8.00 -1.18
N LYS A 141 -4.01 7.62 -2.47
CA LYS A 141 -4.35 6.26 -2.95
C LYS A 141 -3.42 5.81 -4.08
N PRO A 142 -2.90 4.56 -4.06
CA PRO A 142 -2.17 3.97 -5.18
C PRO A 142 -3.03 4.00 -6.45
N PRO A 143 -2.50 4.59 -7.54
CA PRO A 143 -3.13 4.48 -8.84
C PRO A 143 -3.25 3.01 -9.28
N THR A 144 -4.31 2.63 -10.00
CA THR A 144 -4.46 1.27 -10.56
C THR A 144 -3.29 0.90 -11.47
N GLU A 145 -2.67 1.91 -12.09
CA GLU A 145 -1.49 1.82 -12.94
C GLU A 145 -0.30 1.19 -12.20
N VAL A 146 -0.18 1.41 -10.89
CA VAL A 146 0.87 0.78 -10.08
C VAL A 146 0.74 -0.75 -10.14
N CYS A 147 -0.47 -1.27 -9.91
CA CYS A 147 -0.75 -2.69 -10.03
C CYS A 147 -0.47 -3.19 -11.45
N GLY A 148 -0.84 -2.40 -12.47
CA GLY A 148 -0.65 -2.69 -13.89
C GLY A 148 0.82 -2.78 -14.34
N THR A 149 1.77 -2.31 -13.53
CA THR A 149 3.21 -2.49 -13.80
C THR A 149 3.58 -3.98 -13.83
N CYS A 150 2.92 -4.80 -13.00
CA CYS A 150 3.13 -6.25 -12.93
C CYS A 150 1.89 -7.05 -13.40
N HIS A 151 0.69 -6.56 -13.11
CA HIS A 151 -0.59 -7.21 -13.42
C HIS A 151 -1.21 -6.70 -14.74
N VAL A 152 -0.39 -6.62 -15.81
CA VAL A 152 -0.80 -6.07 -17.11
C VAL A 152 -2.07 -6.74 -17.65
N ALA A 153 -2.14 -8.07 -17.57
CA ALA A 153 -3.28 -8.84 -18.04
C ALA A 153 -4.59 -8.42 -17.35
N GLN A 154 -4.55 -8.13 -16.05
CA GLN A 154 -5.72 -7.75 -15.25
C GLN A 154 -6.08 -6.26 -15.38
N THR A 155 -5.13 -5.40 -15.73
CA THR A 155 -5.36 -3.95 -15.86
C THR A 155 -5.78 -3.55 -17.28
N ARG A 156 -5.15 -4.12 -18.31
CA ARG A 156 -5.38 -3.73 -19.72
C ARG A 156 -5.30 -4.85 -20.73
N GLY A 157 -5.11 -6.10 -20.29
CA GLY A 157 -4.93 -7.26 -21.17
C GLY A 157 -6.14 -8.18 -21.19
N GLU A 158 -5.87 -9.46 -21.44
CA GLU A 158 -6.91 -10.47 -21.67
C GLU A 158 -7.69 -10.86 -20.41
N ARG A 159 -7.19 -10.50 -19.21
CA ARG A 159 -7.77 -10.83 -17.90
C ARG A 159 -8.41 -9.64 -17.18
N VAL A 160 -8.83 -8.61 -17.89
CA VAL A 160 -9.64 -7.52 -17.31
C VAL A 160 -10.99 -8.05 -16.78
N VAL A 161 -11.62 -7.32 -15.85
CA VAL A 161 -12.94 -7.68 -15.34
C VAL A 161 -13.96 -7.66 -16.48
N ARG A 162 -14.59 -8.81 -16.75
CA ARG A 162 -15.57 -9.03 -17.83
C ARG A 162 -17.01 -8.78 -17.40
N ILE A 163 -17.26 -8.56 -16.11
CA ILE A 163 -18.59 -8.23 -15.58
C ILE A 163 -18.78 -6.72 -15.71
N ARG A 164 -19.66 -6.27 -16.63
CA ARG A 164 -19.85 -4.84 -16.96
C ARG A 164 -20.11 -3.97 -15.71
N ALA A 165 -20.96 -4.43 -14.80
CA ALA A 165 -21.31 -3.70 -13.58
C ALA A 165 -20.12 -3.54 -12.59
N MET A 166 -19.08 -4.36 -12.74
CA MET A 166 -17.87 -4.32 -11.91
C MET A 166 -16.64 -3.79 -12.66
N ALA A 167 -16.77 -3.42 -13.94
CA ALA A 167 -15.63 -3.05 -14.79
C ALA A 167 -14.86 -1.83 -14.25
N ASP A 168 -15.59 -0.88 -13.65
CA ASP A 168 -15.01 0.37 -13.11
C ASP A 168 -14.56 0.25 -11.65
N GLN A 169 -14.66 -0.94 -11.04
CA GLN A 169 -14.26 -1.13 -9.65
C GLN A 169 -12.74 -1.21 -9.53
N HIS A 170 -12.18 -0.55 -8.51
CA HIS A 170 -10.75 -0.62 -8.23
C HIS A 170 -10.36 -2.04 -7.78
N CYS A 171 -9.15 -2.51 -8.11
CA CYS A 171 -8.69 -3.87 -7.80
C CYS A 171 -8.88 -4.24 -6.32
N ILE A 172 -8.57 -3.29 -5.43
CA ILE A 172 -8.64 -3.48 -3.97
C ILE A 172 -10.07 -3.52 -3.41
N THR A 173 -11.09 -3.23 -4.23
CA THR A 173 -12.50 -3.42 -3.84
C THR A 173 -12.80 -4.90 -3.64
N CYS A 174 -12.18 -5.78 -4.43
CA CYS A 174 -12.30 -7.23 -4.26
C CYS A 174 -11.06 -7.83 -3.61
N HIS A 175 -9.87 -7.36 -3.98
CA HIS A 175 -8.58 -7.80 -3.43
C HIS A 175 -8.19 -6.97 -2.21
N GLU A 176 -8.78 -7.28 -1.06
CA GLU A 176 -8.70 -6.44 0.13
C GLU A 176 -7.31 -6.40 0.77
N PHE A 177 -6.50 -5.52 0.22
CA PHE A 177 -5.06 -5.45 0.45
C PHE A 177 -4.70 -5.22 1.93
N LEU A 178 -5.51 -4.43 2.64
CA LEU A 178 -5.26 -4.02 4.02
C LEU A 178 -5.93 -4.91 5.07
N ARG A 179 -6.66 -5.96 4.64
CA ARG A 179 -7.35 -6.85 5.56
C ARG A 179 -6.37 -7.80 6.23
N THR A 180 -6.42 -7.93 7.54
CA THR A 180 -5.66 -8.95 8.28
C THR A 180 -6.39 -10.30 8.24
N ASP A 181 -5.65 -11.39 8.42
CA ASP A 181 -6.19 -12.75 8.53
C ASP A 181 -7.13 -13.17 7.38
N SER A 182 -6.82 -12.71 6.17
CA SER A 182 -7.62 -12.97 4.98
C SER A 182 -6.74 -13.26 3.78
N PRO A 183 -7.18 -14.14 2.85
CA PRO A 183 -6.49 -14.28 1.58
C PRO A 183 -6.59 -12.99 0.76
N LEU A 184 -5.52 -12.67 0.01
CA LEU A 184 -5.57 -11.56 -0.95
C LEU A 184 -6.56 -11.82 -2.10
N ARG A 185 -6.80 -13.09 -2.45
CA ARG A 185 -7.86 -13.44 -3.39
C ARG A 185 -9.21 -13.39 -2.67
N PRO A 186 -10.24 -12.76 -3.27
CA PRO A 186 -11.51 -12.54 -2.61
C PRO A 186 -12.13 -13.87 -2.15
N ASP A 187 -12.56 -13.91 -0.89
CA ASP A 187 -13.35 -15.00 -0.34
C ASP A 187 -14.86 -14.71 -0.47
N ARG A 188 -15.69 -15.61 0.05
CA ARG A 188 -17.14 -15.46 0.02
C ARG A 188 -17.60 -14.16 0.71
N ARG A 189 -16.90 -13.71 1.75
CA ARG A 189 -17.30 -12.50 2.49
C ARG A 189 -17.10 -11.26 1.64
N ALA A 190 -15.94 -11.13 0.99
CA ALA A 190 -15.64 -10.02 0.10
C ALA A 190 -16.71 -9.84 -1.00
N CYS A 191 -17.21 -10.95 -1.57
CA CYS A 191 -18.31 -10.88 -2.53
C CYS A 191 -19.62 -10.37 -1.89
N LEU A 192 -19.97 -10.91 -0.72
CA LEU A 192 -21.25 -10.64 -0.07
C LEU A 192 -21.34 -9.26 0.59
N GLU A 193 -20.23 -8.57 0.80
CA GLU A 193 -20.21 -7.18 1.29
C GLU A 193 -20.98 -6.23 0.38
N CYS A 194 -20.89 -6.41 -0.94
CA CYS A 194 -21.71 -5.64 -1.88
C CYS A 194 -22.98 -6.39 -2.27
N HIS A 195 -22.89 -7.68 -2.61
CA HIS A 195 -24.02 -8.42 -3.16
C HIS A 195 -25.21 -8.55 -2.20
N ARG A 196 -25.02 -8.52 -0.88
CA ARG A 196 -26.16 -8.49 0.06
C ARG A 196 -26.88 -7.14 0.12
N LEU A 197 -26.20 -6.08 -0.27
CA LEU A 197 -26.68 -4.69 -0.16
C LEU A 197 -27.37 -4.22 -1.44
N ILE A 198 -27.19 -4.92 -2.56
CA ILE A 198 -27.79 -4.54 -3.85
C ILE A 198 -29.23 -5.11 -3.92
N PRO A 199 -30.27 -4.26 -4.03
CA PRO A 199 -31.65 -4.71 -4.16
C PRO A 199 -31.84 -5.63 -5.37
N GLY A 200 -32.51 -6.78 -5.17
CA GLY A 200 -32.73 -7.77 -6.24
C GLY A 200 -31.46 -8.51 -6.70
N GLN A 201 -30.37 -8.39 -5.96
CA GLN A 201 -29.14 -9.17 -6.15
C GLN A 201 -28.63 -9.75 -4.84
N ALA A 202 -29.51 -9.93 -3.85
CA ALA A 202 -29.15 -10.65 -2.64
C ALA A 202 -29.20 -12.15 -2.96
N ALA A 203 -28.02 -12.77 -3.10
CA ALA A 203 -27.94 -14.20 -3.35
C ALA A 203 -28.70 -14.99 -2.26
N LEU A 204 -29.81 -15.62 -2.65
CA LEU A 204 -30.59 -16.52 -1.81
C LEU A 204 -29.98 -17.92 -1.95
N PHE A 205 -29.32 -18.35 -0.88
CA PHE A 205 -28.72 -19.68 -0.79
C PHE A 205 -29.72 -20.67 -0.17
N PRO A 206 -29.85 -21.90 -0.69
CA PRO A 206 -30.66 -22.93 -0.05
C PRO A 206 -30.12 -23.23 1.36
N ALA A 207 -30.98 -23.20 2.37
CA ALA A 207 -30.59 -23.37 3.78
C ALA A 207 -29.85 -24.70 4.03
N ASN A 208 -30.26 -25.75 3.31
CA ASN A 208 -29.73 -27.12 3.44
C ASN A 208 -28.85 -27.54 2.26
N ALA A 209 -28.24 -26.58 1.54
CA ALA A 209 -27.31 -26.91 0.47
C ALA A 209 -26.10 -27.67 1.05
N PRO A 210 -25.86 -28.93 0.65
CA PRO A 210 -24.81 -29.76 1.24
C PRO A 210 -23.40 -29.27 0.89
N MET A 211 -23.26 -28.47 -0.17
CA MET A 211 -21.97 -27.94 -0.61
C MET A 211 -21.96 -26.41 -0.61
N ARG A 212 -20.99 -25.86 0.12
CA ARG A 212 -20.73 -24.41 0.20
C ARG A 212 -19.45 -24.08 -0.56
N PHE A 213 -19.49 -24.18 -1.89
CA PHE A 213 -18.36 -23.77 -2.72
C PHE A 213 -18.01 -22.29 -2.52
N PRO A 214 -16.72 -21.92 -2.60
CA PRO A 214 -16.31 -20.53 -2.80
C PRO A 214 -16.97 -19.98 -4.07
N CYS A 215 -17.41 -18.72 -4.03
CA CYS A 215 -18.04 -18.06 -5.18
C CYS A 215 -17.14 -18.14 -6.43
N SER A 216 -15.82 -18.06 -6.23
CA SER A 216 -14.79 -18.12 -7.26
C SER A 216 -14.67 -19.46 -7.98
N GLN A 217 -15.35 -20.53 -7.53
CA GLN A 217 -15.41 -21.78 -8.28
C GLN A 217 -16.26 -21.64 -9.55
N CYS A 218 -17.39 -20.95 -9.43
CA CYS A 218 -18.28 -20.69 -10.57
C CYS A 218 -18.03 -19.31 -11.17
N HIS A 219 -17.81 -18.29 -10.35
CA HIS A 219 -17.65 -16.90 -10.81
C HIS A 219 -16.17 -16.59 -11.09
N LYS A 220 -15.85 -16.22 -12.33
CA LYS A 220 -14.50 -15.83 -12.75
C LYS A 220 -14.51 -14.44 -13.37
N PRO A 221 -14.58 -13.36 -12.56
CA PRO A 221 -14.74 -11.99 -13.06
C PRO A 221 -13.68 -11.58 -14.08
N HIS A 222 -12.44 -12.07 -13.95
CA HIS A 222 -11.33 -11.78 -14.87
C HIS A 222 -11.32 -12.61 -16.15
N GLU A 223 -12.24 -13.57 -16.31
CA GLU A 223 -12.28 -14.46 -17.48
C GLU A 223 -13.58 -14.32 -18.28
N ARG A 224 -14.71 -14.17 -17.58
CA ARG A 224 -16.05 -14.23 -18.18
C ARG A 224 -17.09 -13.47 -17.35
N SER A 225 -18.14 -13.01 -18.02
CA SER A 225 -19.24 -12.27 -17.39
C SER A 225 -20.26 -13.16 -16.68
N GLN A 226 -20.43 -14.40 -17.15
CA GLN A 226 -21.38 -15.37 -16.60
C GLN A 226 -20.68 -16.50 -15.82
N PRO A 227 -21.31 -17.07 -14.78
CA PRO A 227 -20.72 -18.16 -14.02
C PRO A 227 -20.53 -19.42 -14.86
N VAL A 228 -19.52 -20.22 -14.50
CA VAL A 228 -19.32 -21.57 -15.01
C VAL A 228 -20.43 -22.47 -14.46
N VAL A 229 -21.28 -22.98 -15.36
CA VAL A 229 -22.35 -23.93 -15.04
C VAL A 229 -22.14 -25.31 -15.68
N ALA A 230 -21.10 -25.48 -16.49
CA ALA A 230 -20.70 -26.78 -17.02
C ALA A 230 -19.85 -27.54 -15.98
N CYS A 231 -20.49 -28.28 -15.08
CA CYS A 231 -19.82 -28.94 -13.94
C CYS A 231 -18.65 -29.84 -14.37
N ARG A 232 -18.80 -30.57 -15.49
CA ARG A 232 -17.77 -31.46 -16.05
C ARG A 232 -16.57 -30.74 -16.65
N ALA A 233 -16.62 -29.42 -16.83
CA ALA A 233 -15.46 -28.64 -17.27
C ALA A 233 -14.36 -28.55 -16.19
N CYS A 234 -14.69 -28.87 -14.93
CA CYS A 234 -13.72 -28.94 -13.83
C CYS A 234 -13.80 -30.27 -13.05
N HIS A 235 -14.94 -30.96 -13.08
CA HIS A 235 -15.14 -32.28 -12.46
C HIS A 235 -15.17 -33.37 -13.53
N GLU A 236 -13.99 -33.75 -14.03
CA GLU A 236 -13.87 -34.78 -15.08
C GLU A 236 -14.37 -36.15 -14.61
N LYS A 237 -14.18 -36.49 -13.34
CA LYS A 237 -14.64 -37.76 -12.74
C LYS A 237 -15.32 -37.52 -11.38
N PRO A 238 -16.65 -37.39 -11.34
CA PRO A 238 -17.39 -37.32 -10.08
C PRO A 238 -17.12 -38.57 -9.24
N ARG A 239 -17.05 -38.42 -7.91
CA ARG A 239 -16.83 -39.59 -7.05
C ARG A 239 -18.05 -40.51 -7.09
N ALA A 240 -17.82 -41.78 -7.42
CA ALA A 240 -18.88 -42.77 -7.62
C ALA A 240 -19.64 -43.15 -6.33
N ASP A 241 -19.04 -42.93 -5.16
CA ASP A 241 -19.64 -43.15 -3.84
C ASP A 241 -20.85 -42.23 -3.56
N ILE A 242 -20.84 -41.02 -4.13
CA ILE A 242 -21.92 -40.03 -3.98
C ILE A 242 -22.62 -39.68 -5.30
N HIS A 243 -22.12 -40.17 -6.43
CA HIS A 243 -22.71 -40.02 -7.76
C HIS A 243 -22.79 -41.37 -8.48
N PRO A 244 -23.73 -42.26 -8.10
CA PRO A 244 -23.86 -43.56 -8.77
C PRO A 244 -24.25 -43.36 -10.25
N GLU A 245 -23.72 -44.24 -11.12
CA GLU A 245 -23.87 -44.17 -12.58
C GLU A 245 -25.32 -43.90 -13.06
N PRO A 246 -26.37 -44.56 -12.53
CA PRO A 246 -27.75 -44.33 -12.96
C PRO A 246 -28.23 -42.89 -12.71
N VAL A 247 -27.76 -42.25 -11.64
CA VAL A 247 -28.11 -40.86 -11.29
C VAL A 247 -27.38 -39.88 -12.21
N LEU A 248 -26.11 -40.13 -12.52
CA LEU A 248 -25.31 -39.29 -13.41
C LEU A 248 -25.82 -39.30 -14.86
N GLN A 249 -26.50 -40.36 -15.29
CA GLN A 249 -27.07 -40.48 -16.64
C GLN A 249 -28.47 -39.87 -16.76
N SER A 250 -29.25 -39.84 -15.67
CA SER A 250 -30.67 -39.44 -15.69
C SER A 250 -30.94 -38.04 -15.15
N THR A 251 -30.03 -37.48 -14.35
CA THR A 251 -30.28 -36.24 -13.60
C THR A 251 -29.20 -35.19 -13.88
N ALA A 252 -29.62 -33.98 -14.24
CA ALA A 252 -28.70 -32.86 -14.38
C ALA A 252 -28.08 -32.50 -13.01
N CYS A 253 -26.78 -32.17 -13.00
CA CYS A 253 -26.05 -31.84 -11.76
C CYS A 253 -26.74 -30.72 -10.96
N THR A 254 -27.40 -29.77 -11.63
CA THR A 254 -28.07 -28.61 -11.03
C THR A 254 -29.35 -28.96 -10.27
N VAL A 255 -29.89 -30.17 -10.42
CA VAL A 255 -31.04 -30.64 -9.63
C VAL A 255 -30.64 -30.81 -8.16
N CYS A 256 -29.44 -31.36 -7.91
CA CYS A 256 -28.90 -31.53 -6.55
C CYS A 256 -27.91 -30.42 -6.16
N HIS A 257 -27.23 -29.80 -7.12
CA HIS A 257 -26.31 -28.67 -6.93
C HIS A 257 -26.98 -27.37 -7.36
N VAL A 258 -28.04 -27.01 -6.63
CA VAL A 258 -28.83 -25.82 -6.90
C VAL A 258 -27.96 -24.58 -6.72
N ALA A 259 -27.80 -23.81 -7.79
CA ALA A 259 -27.14 -22.51 -7.73
C ALA A 259 -27.95 -21.55 -6.87
N HIS A 260 -27.29 -20.55 -6.30
CA HIS A 260 -28.01 -19.45 -5.67
C HIS A 260 -28.79 -18.66 -6.72
N ARG A 261 -29.89 -18.04 -6.29
CA ARG A 261 -30.70 -17.13 -7.10
C ARG A 261 -30.51 -15.69 -6.61
N TRP A 262 -30.60 -14.74 -7.53
CA TRP A 262 -30.52 -13.31 -7.25
C TRP A 262 -31.90 -12.70 -7.04
#